data_AF-A0A7L7TGE4-F1
#
_entry.id   AF-A0A7L7TGE4-F1
#
_cell.length_a   1.000
_cell.length_b   1.000
_cell.length_c   1.000
_cell.angle_alpha   90.00
_cell.angle_beta   90.00
_cell.angle_gamma   90.00
#
_symmetry.space_group_name_H-M   'P 1'
#
loop_
_entity.id
_entity.type
_entity.pdbx_description
1 polymer ?
#
loop_
_entity_poly.entity_id
_entity_poly.type
_entity_poly.pdbx_seq_one_letter_code
_entity_poly.pdbx_strand_id
1 'polypeptide(L)'
;MTILVGRACCNNIMKLLSISPEIRIVTRPICSAASKAKHGKVSLAIDNLLFYCNITGQAPHSSVTETHMHHSTLTKPDRSEIQSTAEAQAISKRIPVLDLIKWLAIATMVMDHSRAIWPSLQVLTVPGRLAFPLFCLVMACNVARQQRGSLNSPGNVRYLGSLLFFGVISQPMFYAVFGQDLNIFWLLSSALTIALAAHHRTPGALLLGALGAALAIVFHDQLGYHTVGVLIPAAMVLALRSKGTARWAWVGASCALCCLANMLVPEVWTVLLSGEIGAVFVAVAAFFAPAAGFWLVSTKLTLTIKPVGRWGYLFYPMHLGLLALLRDFSL
;
A
#
# COMPACT_ATOMS: atom_id res chain seq x y z
N MET A 1 -19.87 7.80 30.46
CA MET A 1 -19.32 7.54 29.11
C MET A 1 -17.95 6.84 29.12
N THR A 2 -17.37 6.52 30.28
CA THR A 2 -16.01 5.95 30.43
C THR A 2 -15.98 4.40 30.45
N ILE A 3 -17.12 3.74 30.72
CA ILE A 3 -17.19 2.27 30.91
C ILE A 3 -17.34 1.50 29.58
N LEU A 4 -17.97 2.09 28.55
CA LEU A 4 -18.13 1.44 27.24
C LEU A 4 -16.82 1.34 26.45
N VAL A 5 -15.86 2.23 26.71
CA VAL A 5 -14.60 2.33 25.94
C VAL A 5 -13.59 1.26 26.37
N GLY A 6 -13.63 0.82 27.64
CA GLY A 6 -12.85 -0.33 28.12
C GLY A 6 -13.27 -1.66 27.50
N ARG A 7 -14.57 -1.83 27.19
CA ARG A 7 -15.12 -3.06 26.58
C ARG A 7 -14.62 -3.30 25.14
N ALA A 8 -14.43 -2.25 24.34
CA ALA A 8 -13.97 -2.40 22.95
C ALA A 8 -12.50 -2.87 22.87
N CYS A 9 -11.63 -2.32 23.72
CA CYS A 9 -10.25 -2.77 23.85
C CYS A 9 -10.18 -4.22 24.38
N CYS A 10 -11.00 -4.54 25.39
CA CYS A 10 -11.09 -5.88 25.97
C CYS A 10 -11.60 -6.94 24.99
N ASN A 11 -12.59 -6.60 24.13
CA ASN A 11 -13.11 -7.52 23.11
C ASN A 11 -12.09 -7.82 21.99
N ASN A 12 -11.30 -6.84 21.57
CA ASN A 12 -10.24 -7.06 20.57
C ASN A 12 -9.07 -7.87 21.16
N ILE A 13 -8.75 -7.68 22.45
CA ILE A 13 -7.77 -8.48 23.18
C ILE A 13 -8.26 -9.92 23.37
N MET A 14 -9.53 -10.14 23.71
CA MET A 14 -10.11 -11.48 23.80
C MET A 14 -10.12 -12.21 22.45
N LYS A 15 -10.36 -11.51 21.34
CA LYS A 15 -10.21 -12.08 19.99
C LYS A 15 -8.76 -12.48 19.67
N LEU A 16 -7.77 -11.70 20.10
CA LEU A 16 -6.35 -12.06 19.98
C LEU A 16 -6.01 -13.32 20.78
N LEU A 17 -6.51 -13.40 22.02
CA LEU A 17 -6.29 -14.54 22.92
C LEU A 17 -6.96 -15.82 22.43
N SER A 18 -8.05 -15.72 21.67
CA SER A 18 -8.72 -16.87 21.04
C SER A 18 -7.96 -17.43 19.83
N ILE A 19 -7.06 -16.66 19.23
CA ILE A 19 -6.33 -17.05 18.00
C ILE A 19 -5.02 -17.78 18.33
N SER A 20 -4.35 -17.45 19.45
CA SER A 20 -3.16 -18.19 19.89
C SER A 20 -2.85 -17.96 21.38
N PRO A 21 -2.72 -19.01 22.21
CA PRO A 21 -2.46 -18.88 23.65
C PRO A 21 -1.08 -18.28 23.99
N GLU A 22 -0.10 -18.33 23.07
CA GLU A 22 1.22 -17.69 23.25
C GLU A 22 1.15 -16.15 23.32
N ILE A 23 0.08 -15.55 22.77
CA ILE A 23 -0.17 -14.09 22.83
C ILE A 23 -0.40 -13.62 24.28
N ARG A 24 -0.70 -14.53 25.21
CA ARG A 24 -0.88 -14.23 26.65
C ARG A 24 0.36 -13.61 27.29
N ILE A 25 1.55 -13.96 26.82
CA ILE A 25 2.84 -13.47 27.35
C ILE A 25 3.13 -12.06 26.84
N VAL A 26 2.83 -11.77 25.57
CA VAL A 26 3.07 -10.46 24.93
C VAL A 26 2.03 -9.41 25.33
N THR A 27 0.78 -9.82 25.63
CA THR A 27 -0.31 -8.90 26.01
C THR A 27 -0.18 -8.31 27.41
N ARG A 28 0.45 -9.00 28.37
CA ARG A 28 0.66 -8.48 29.74
C ARG A 28 1.51 -7.20 29.78
N PRO A 29 2.68 -7.11 29.13
CA PRO A 29 3.46 -5.87 29.08
C PRO A 29 2.82 -4.78 28.22
N ILE A 30 2.09 -5.14 27.15
CA ILE A 30 1.32 -4.18 26.33
C ILE A 30 0.18 -3.54 27.14
N CYS A 31 -0.51 -4.31 28.00
CA CYS A 31 -1.54 -3.79 28.90
C CYS A 31 -0.98 -2.80 29.94
N SER A 32 0.24 -3.04 30.46
CA SER A 32 0.87 -2.12 31.41
C SER A 32 1.39 -0.84 30.73
N ALA A 33 1.91 -0.94 29.50
CA ALA A 33 2.32 0.20 28.69
C ALA A 33 1.12 1.00 28.14
N ALA A 34 0.01 0.33 27.83
CA ALA A 34 -1.24 0.95 27.36
C ALA A 34 -1.91 1.83 28.42
N SER A 35 -1.74 1.50 29.71
CA SER A 35 -2.15 2.34 30.84
C SER A 35 -1.47 3.72 30.83
N LYS A 36 -0.26 3.82 30.26
CA LYS A 36 0.57 5.05 30.26
C LYS A 36 0.55 5.83 28.93
N ALA A 37 -0.02 5.30 27.85
CA ALA A 37 0.03 5.92 26.52
C ALA A 37 -1.30 6.55 26.07
N LYS A 38 -1.26 7.69 25.36
CA LYS A 38 -2.46 8.34 24.77
C LYS A 38 -3.26 7.33 23.91
N HIS A 39 -4.54 7.13 24.26
CA HIS A 39 -5.48 6.13 23.72
C HIS A 39 -5.37 5.83 22.21
N GLY A 40 -5.20 6.85 21.36
CA GLY A 40 -5.11 6.66 19.89
C GLY A 40 -3.87 5.89 19.42
N LYS A 41 -2.77 5.91 20.18
CA LYS A 41 -1.52 5.21 19.82
C LYS A 41 -1.58 3.70 20.11
N VAL A 42 -2.28 3.32 21.18
CA VAL A 42 -2.46 1.91 21.58
C VAL A 42 -3.42 1.19 20.62
N SER A 43 -4.53 1.84 20.24
CA SER A 43 -5.49 1.27 19.27
C SER A 43 -4.81 0.95 17.94
N LEU A 44 -3.99 1.87 17.42
CA LEU A 44 -3.32 1.68 16.14
C LEU A 44 -2.27 0.55 16.17
N ALA A 45 -1.55 0.39 17.28
CA ALA A 45 -0.59 -0.71 17.44
C ALA A 45 -1.30 -2.07 17.48
N ILE A 46 -2.43 -2.16 18.20
CA ILE A 46 -3.28 -3.36 18.25
C ILE A 46 -3.91 -3.65 16.88
N ASP A 47 -4.41 -2.63 16.19
CA ASP A 47 -5.01 -2.77 14.85
C ASP A 47 -3.98 -3.23 13.81
N ASN A 48 -2.73 -2.75 13.90
CA ASN A 48 -1.63 -3.22 13.06
C ASN A 48 -1.27 -4.69 13.35
N LEU A 49 -1.21 -5.07 14.63
CA LEU A 49 -0.94 -6.44 15.05
C LEU A 49 -2.07 -7.38 14.58
N LEU A 50 -3.32 -6.97 14.76
CA LEU A 50 -4.51 -7.68 14.28
C LEU A 50 -4.52 -7.80 12.76
N PHE A 51 -4.16 -6.74 12.03
CA PHE A 51 -4.05 -6.78 10.58
C PHE A 51 -2.95 -7.75 10.13
N TYR A 52 -1.78 -7.72 10.77
CA TYR A 52 -0.68 -8.65 10.51
C TYR A 52 -1.12 -10.10 10.76
N CYS A 53 -1.70 -10.40 11.93
CA CYS A 53 -2.20 -11.73 12.27
C CYS A 53 -3.33 -12.18 11.33
N ASN A 54 -4.22 -11.29 10.90
CA ASN A 54 -5.34 -11.63 10.03
C ASN A 54 -4.91 -11.91 8.59
N ILE A 55 -3.78 -11.36 8.15
CA ILE A 55 -3.24 -11.61 6.80
C ILE A 55 -2.33 -12.84 6.78
N THR A 56 -1.43 -12.95 7.77
CA THR A 56 -0.40 -13.99 7.84
C THR A 56 -0.85 -15.26 8.57
N GLY A 57 -1.94 -15.18 9.34
CA GLY A 57 -2.38 -16.26 10.23
C GLY A 57 -1.48 -16.46 11.45
N GLN A 58 -0.49 -15.59 11.70
CA GLN A 58 0.55 -15.80 12.72
C GLN A 58 0.88 -14.50 13.48
N ALA A 59 1.24 -14.63 14.76
CA ALA A 59 1.68 -13.50 15.59
C ALA A 59 3.11 -13.04 15.20
N PRO A 60 3.41 -11.73 15.24
CA PRO A 60 4.79 -11.27 15.07
C PRO A 60 5.64 -11.74 16.25
N HIS A 61 6.80 -12.35 15.98
CA HIS A 61 7.79 -12.62 17.04
C HIS A 61 8.35 -11.28 17.52
N SER A 62 7.92 -10.83 18.68
CA SER A 62 8.64 -9.78 19.39
C SER A 62 9.74 -10.46 20.22
N SER A 63 11.00 -10.30 19.80
CA SER A 63 12.14 -10.42 20.70
C SER A 63 12.07 -9.28 21.72
N VAL A 64 11.22 -9.44 22.74
CA VAL A 64 11.31 -8.62 23.96
C VAL A 64 12.27 -9.38 24.85
N THR A 65 13.53 -8.99 24.83
CA THR A 65 14.53 -9.43 25.80
C THR A 65 13.97 -9.12 27.19
N GLU A 66 13.77 -10.17 27.99
CA GLU A 66 13.39 -10.05 29.40
C GLU A 66 14.44 -9.20 30.12
N THR A 67 14.15 -7.91 30.29
CA THR A 67 14.93 -7.07 31.19
C THR A 67 14.33 -7.26 32.58
N HIS A 68 15.05 -8.03 33.41
CA HIS A 68 14.74 -8.22 34.82
C HIS A 68 14.40 -6.88 35.49
N MET A 69 13.19 -6.78 36.05
CA MET A 69 12.75 -5.63 36.83
C MET A 69 13.57 -5.55 38.12
N HIS A 70 14.56 -4.65 38.16
CA HIS A 70 15.01 -4.08 39.43
C HIS A 70 14.05 -2.95 39.82
N HIS A 71 13.47 -3.08 41.02
CA HIS A 71 12.69 -2.06 41.69
C HIS A 71 13.44 -0.71 41.67
N SER A 72 13.00 0.23 40.83
CA SER A 72 13.44 1.62 40.89
C SER A 72 12.23 2.55 40.86
N THR A 73 12.31 3.53 41.74
CA THR A 73 11.29 4.48 42.16
C THR A 73 10.81 5.35 41.01
N LEU A 74 9.52 5.69 41.00
CA LEU A 74 8.86 6.58 40.03
C LEU A 74 9.58 7.93 39.89
N THR A 75 10.39 8.09 38.85
CA THR A 75 10.88 9.39 38.36
C THR A 75 10.40 9.63 36.92
N LYS A 76 10.28 10.92 36.55
CA LYS A 76 9.80 11.38 35.23
C LYS A 76 10.60 10.70 34.11
N PRO A 77 9.95 10.23 33.02
CA PRO A 77 10.65 9.53 31.95
C PRO A 77 11.68 10.45 31.29
N ASP A 78 12.91 9.96 31.19
CA ASP A 78 14.04 10.70 30.61
C ASP A 78 13.81 10.96 29.11
N ARG A 79 14.32 12.08 28.59
CA ARG A 79 14.15 12.49 27.18
C ARG A 79 14.74 11.43 26.22
N SER A 80 15.81 10.74 26.63
CA SER A 80 16.41 9.64 25.89
C SER A 80 15.48 8.42 25.81
N GLU A 81 14.74 8.14 26.88
CA GLU A 81 13.78 7.04 27.01
C GLU A 81 12.50 7.30 26.20
N ILE A 82 12.05 8.56 26.15
CA ILE A 82 10.94 9.01 25.30
C ILE A 82 11.32 8.93 23.81
N GLN A 83 12.55 9.28 23.46
CA GLN A 83 13.06 9.20 22.09
C GLN A 83 13.21 7.73 21.65
N SER A 84 13.81 6.90 22.50
CA SER A 84 13.96 5.45 22.35
C SER A 84 12.61 4.75 22.18
N THR A 85 11.64 5.06 23.04
CA THR A 85 10.29 4.50 22.93
C THR A 85 9.53 5.03 21.71
N ALA A 86 9.73 6.29 21.30
CA ALA A 86 9.15 6.83 20.07
C ALA A 86 9.76 6.22 18.80
N GLU A 87 11.06 5.95 18.78
CA GLU A 87 11.78 5.30 17.69
C GLU A 87 11.42 3.80 17.63
N ALA A 88 11.42 3.10 18.77
CA ALA A 88 10.93 1.72 18.87
C ALA A 88 9.45 1.60 18.48
N GLN A 89 8.62 2.59 18.82
CA GLN A 89 7.21 2.66 18.42
C GLN A 89 7.03 3.01 16.92
N ALA A 90 7.94 3.80 16.34
CA ALA A 90 7.98 4.08 14.91
C ALA A 90 8.49 2.87 14.09
N ILE A 91 9.36 2.05 14.66
CA ILE A 91 9.82 0.76 14.12
C ILE A 91 8.70 -0.29 14.23
N SER A 92 8.02 -0.38 15.38
CA SER A 92 6.85 -1.24 15.63
C SER A 92 5.66 -0.97 14.68
N LYS A 93 5.54 0.26 14.16
CA LYS A 93 4.51 0.62 13.18
C LYS A 93 4.84 0.19 11.74
N ARG A 94 6.08 -0.20 11.46
CA ARG A 94 6.55 -0.48 10.10
C ARG A 94 6.56 -1.97 9.82
N ILE A 95 6.22 -2.31 8.59
CA ILE A 95 6.12 -3.69 8.11
C ILE A 95 7.20 -3.83 7.03
N PRO A 96 8.35 -4.48 7.33
CA PRO A 96 9.49 -4.57 6.42
C PRO A 96 9.13 -5.11 5.04
N VAL A 97 8.20 -6.07 4.98
CA VAL A 97 7.74 -6.64 3.71
C VAL A 97 7.02 -5.62 2.82
N LEU A 98 6.38 -4.61 3.40
CA LEU A 98 5.77 -3.53 2.63
C LEU A 98 6.83 -2.63 2.00
N ASP A 99 7.94 -2.39 2.71
CA ASP A 99 9.05 -1.61 2.16
C ASP A 99 9.79 -2.40 1.07
N LEU A 100 9.90 -3.73 1.18
CA LEU A 100 10.38 -4.60 0.10
C LEU A 100 9.48 -4.49 -1.15
N ILE A 101 8.16 -4.57 -0.99
CA ILE A 101 7.22 -4.44 -2.10
C ILE A 101 7.36 -3.07 -2.79
N LYS A 102 7.52 -1.98 -2.01
CA LYS A 102 7.77 -0.65 -2.59
C LYS A 102 9.07 -0.60 -3.39
N TRP A 103 10.15 -1.20 -2.89
CA TRP A 103 11.41 -1.27 -3.64
C TRP A 103 11.26 -2.06 -4.94
N LEU A 104 10.58 -3.21 -4.90
CA LEU A 104 10.31 -4.01 -6.08
C LEU A 104 9.48 -3.21 -7.09
N ALA A 105 8.42 -2.52 -6.63
CA ALA A 105 7.58 -1.67 -7.47
C ALA A 105 8.36 -0.51 -8.11
N ILE A 106 9.25 0.14 -7.35
CA ILE A 106 10.13 1.20 -7.89
C ILE A 106 11.09 0.63 -8.93
N ALA A 107 11.74 -0.50 -8.63
CA ALA A 107 12.70 -1.11 -9.54
C ALA A 107 12.05 -1.53 -10.87
N THR A 108 10.90 -2.20 -10.83
CA THR A 108 10.18 -2.59 -12.03
C THR A 108 9.61 -1.40 -12.78
N MET A 109 9.16 -0.34 -12.10
CA MET A 109 8.74 0.91 -12.74
C MET A 109 9.90 1.56 -13.50
N VAL A 110 11.11 1.62 -12.92
CA VAL A 110 12.29 2.18 -13.59
C VAL A 110 12.67 1.35 -14.81
N MET A 111 12.62 0.02 -14.71
CA MET A 111 12.85 -0.87 -15.86
C MET A 111 11.85 -0.60 -16.98
N ASP A 112 10.57 -0.44 -16.66
CA ASP A 112 9.54 -0.15 -17.66
C ASP A 112 9.79 1.18 -18.37
N HIS A 113 10.09 2.23 -17.59
CA HIS A 113 10.30 3.57 -18.11
C HIS A 113 11.61 3.72 -18.90
N SER A 114 12.62 2.86 -18.68
CA SER A 114 13.88 2.89 -19.44
C SER A 114 13.67 2.72 -20.96
N ARG A 115 12.57 2.07 -21.35
CA ARG A 115 12.16 1.91 -22.76
C ARG A 115 11.87 3.24 -23.46
N ALA A 116 11.60 4.31 -22.70
CA ALA A 116 11.41 5.64 -23.26
C ALA A 116 12.68 6.23 -23.90
N ILE A 117 13.87 5.76 -23.47
CA ILE A 117 15.17 6.16 -24.04
C ILE A 117 15.74 5.05 -24.93
N TRP A 118 15.50 3.77 -24.57
CA TRP A 118 15.97 2.62 -25.34
C TRP A 118 14.80 1.74 -25.82
N PRO A 119 14.19 2.07 -26.98
CA PRO A 119 13.04 1.32 -27.51
C PRO A 119 13.33 -0.17 -27.77
N SER A 120 14.59 -0.55 -27.98
CA SER A 120 15.01 -1.95 -28.18
C SER A 120 14.80 -2.83 -26.94
N LEU A 121 14.63 -2.25 -25.75
CA LEU A 121 14.41 -2.98 -24.50
C LEU A 121 12.94 -3.37 -24.27
N GLN A 122 12.20 -3.71 -25.32
CA GLN A 122 10.77 -4.09 -25.23
C GLN A 122 10.51 -5.24 -24.26
N VAL A 123 11.48 -6.14 -24.07
CA VAL A 123 11.40 -7.24 -23.08
C VAL A 123 11.18 -6.76 -21.65
N LEU A 124 11.63 -5.54 -21.30
CA LEU A 124 11.44 -4.95 -19.97
C LEU A 124 9.99 -4.58 -19.67
N THR A 125 9.11 -4.61 -20.67
CA THR A 125 7.66 -4.46 -20.48
C THR A 125 7.15 -5.53 -19.53
N VAL A 126 7.60 -6.79 -19.66
CA VAL A 126 7.09 -7.91 -18.84
C VAL A 126 7.29 -7.67 -17.34
N PRO A 127 8.53 -7.45 -16.84
CA PRO A 127 8.73 -7.13 -15.43
C PRO A 127 8.12 -5.77 -15.04
N GLY A 128 8.09 -4.80 -15.96
CA GLY A 128 7.49 -3.48 -15.75
C GLY A 128 6.04 -3.51 -15.30
N ARG A 129 5.26 -4.46 -15.81
CA ARG A 129 3.82 -4.61 -15.54
C ARG A 129 3.51 -5.03 -14.11
N LEU A 130 4.53 -5.47 -13.36
CA LEU A 130 4.43 -5.73 -11.92
C LEU A 130 4.33 -4.45 -11.09
N ALA A 131 4.89 -3.32 -11.56
CA ALA A 131 5.01 -2.09 -10.77
C ALA A 131 3.64 -1.59 -10.26
N PHE A 132 2.69 -1.44 -11.16
CA PHE A 132 1.39 -0.87 -10.85
C PHE A 132 0.57 -1.74 -9.86
N PRO A 133 0.39 -3.07 -10.08
CA PRO A 133 -0.24 -3.95 -9.10
C PRO A 133 0.43 -3.93 -7.70
N LEU A 134 1.76 -3.84 -7.64
CA LEU A 134 2.48 -3.76 -6.37
C LEU A 134 2.24 -2.42 -5.65
N PHE A 135 2.22 -1.30 -6.36
CA PHE A 135 1.82 -0.01 -5.78
C PHE A 135 0.36 -0.02 -5.31
N CYS A 136 -0.55 -0.61 -6.08
CA CYS A 136 -1.95 -0.82 -5.69
C CYS A 136 -2.06 -1.65 -4.42
N LEU A 137 -1.28 -2.70 -4.27
CA LEU A 137 -1.26 -3.53 -3.07
C LEU A 137 -0.72 -2.77 -1.86
N VAL A 138 0.33 -1.96 -2.03
CA VAL A 138 0.86 -1.10 -0.96
C VAL A 138 -0.22 -0.12 -0.48
N MET A 139 -0.92 0.52 -1.42
CA MET A 139 -2.04 1.41 -1.13
C MET A 139 -3.16 0.67 -0.39
N ALA A 140 -3.57 -0.50 -0.90
CA ALA A 140 -4.61 -1.30 -0.29
C ALA A 140 -4.26 -1.73 1.14
N CYS A 141 -3.01 -2.14 1.38
CA CYS A 141 -2.51 -2.44 2.72
C CYS A 141 -2.56 -1.22 3.63
N ASN A 142 -2.18 -0.03 3.12
CA ASN A 142 -2.23 1.22 3.89
C ASN A 142 -3.66 1.61 4.27
N VAL A 143 -4.62 1.44 3.37
CA VAL A 143 -6.05 1.71 3.61
C VAL A 143 -6.64 0.69 4.58
N ALA A 144 -6.42 -0.61 4.35
CA ALA A 144 -7.04 -1.69 5.12
C ALA A 144 -6.59 -1.76 6.60
N ARG A 145 -5.43 -1.17 6.93
CA ARG A 145 -4.91 -0.98 8.30
C ARG A 145 -5.57 0.16 9.07
N GLN A 146 -6.28 1.06 8.39
CA GLN A 146 -6.89 2.20 9.05
C GLN A 146 -8.10 1.79 9.87
N GLN A 147 -8.35 2.52 10.96
CA GLN A 147 -9.58 2.38 11.72
C GLN A 147 -10.79 2.80 10.86
N ARG A 148 -11.80 1.94 10.77
CA ARG A 148 -13.05 2.24 10.05
C ARG A 148 -13.73 3.47 10.65
N GLY A 149 -14.41 4.25 9.80
CA GLY A 149 -15.05 5.52 10.17
C GLY A 149 -14.13 6.74 10.25
N SER A 150 -12.80 6.56 10.28
CA SER A 150 -11.83 7.68 10.35
C SER A 150 -11.41 8.21 8.97
N LEU A 151 -12.38 8.63 8.16
CA LEU A 151 -12.10 9.12 6.80
C LEU A 151 -11.22 10.38 6.81
N ASN A 152 -11.61 11.39 7.60
CA ASN A 152 -10.95 12.70 7.66
C ASN A 152 -9.71 12.71 8.57
N SER A 153 -9.01 11.58 8.68
CA SER A 153 -7.77 11.52 9.43
C SER A 153 -6.69 12.38 8.74
N PRO A 154 -5.78 13.04 9.49
CA PRO A 154 -4.66 13.78 8.91
C PRO A 154 -3.80 12.92 7.97
N GLY A 155 -3.78 11.60 8.18
CA GLY A 155 -3.10 10.65 7.31
C GLY A 155 -3.73 10.56 5.92
N ASN A 156 -5.06 10.47 5.83
CA ASN A 156 -5.78 10.38 4.57
C ASN A 156 -5.73 11.67 3.77
N VAL A 157 -5.94 12.81 4.44
CA VAL A 157 -5.82 14.13 3.82
C VAL A 157 -4.42 14.32 3.26
N ARG A 158 -3.39 13.95 4.03
CA ARG A 158 -2.01 14.03 3.57
C ARG A 158 -1.71 13.05 2.43
N TYR A 159 -2.29 11.85 2.45
CA TYR A 159 -2.06 10.86 1.39
C TYR A 159 -2.64 11.34 0.06
N LEU A 160 -3.93 11.70 0.04
CA LEU A 160 -4.57 12.23 -1.15
C LEU A 160 -3.93 13.55 -1.60
N GLY A 161 -3.67 14.47 -0.66
CA GLY A 161 -3.00 15.74 -0.96
C GLY A 161 -1.60 15.55 -1.54
N SER A 162 -0.82 14.58 -1.06
CA SER A 162 0.47 14.23 -1.66
C SER A 162 0.33 13.71 -3.08
N LEU A 163 -0.61 12.79 -3.36
CA LEU A 163 -0.81 12.28 -4.71
C LEU A 163 -1.19 13.39 -5.68
N LEU A 164 -2.13 14.28 -5.30
CA LEU A 164 -2.54 15.40 -6.13
C LEU A 164 -1.40 16.41 -6.35
N PHE A 165 -0.70 16.80 -5.28
CA PHE A 165 0.40 17.77 -5.36
C PHE A 165 1.53 17.26 -6.26
N PHE A 166 2.00 16.03 -6.02
CA PHE A 166 3.06 15.45 -6.84
C PHE A 166 2.57 15.11 -8.25
N GLY A 167 1.28 14.79 -8.43
CA GLY A 167 0.64 14.62 -9.74
C GLY A 167 0.68 15.89 -10.58
N VAL A 168 0.35 17.05 -10.00
CA VAL A 168 0.47 18.34 -10.71
C VAL A 168 1.93 18.63 -11.06
N ILE A 169 2.85 18.47 -10.10
CA ILE A 169 4.28 18.75 -10.31
C ILE A 169 4.89 17.85 -11.38
N SER A 170 4.54 16.56 -11.41
CA SER A 170 5.11 15.62 -12.38
C SER A 170 4.50 15.70 -13.77
N GLN A 171 3.36 16.39 -13.95
CA GLN A 171 2.64 16.38 -15.22
C GLN A 171 3.46 16.93 -16.40
N PRO A 172 4.17 18.07 -16.28
CA PRO A 172 4.99 18.57 -17.39
C PRO A 172 6.13 17.62 -17.77
N MET A 173 6.81 17.01 -16.80
CA MET A 173 7.87 16.02 -17.06
C MET A 173 7.30 14.76 -17.70
N PHE A 174 6.11 14.33 -17.27
CA PHE A 174 5.42 13.20 -17.89
C PHE A 174 5.08 13.50 -19.36
N TYR A 175 4.58 14.70 -19.66
CA TYR A 175 4.31 15.12 -21.04
C TYR A 175 5.54 15.10 -21.95
N ALA A 176 6.70 15.52 -21.43
CA ALA A 176 7.96 15.49 -22.17
C ALA A 176 8.40 14.06 -22.53
N VAL A 177 8.07 13.05 -21.72
CA VAL A 177 8.53 11.66 -21.90
C VAL A 177 7.49 10.78 -22.58
N PHE A 178 6.21 10.92 -22.25
CA PHE A 178 5.18 9.94 -22.62
C PHE A 178 4.00 10.54 -23.40
N GLY A 179 4.00 11.82 -23.72
CA GLY A 179 2.91 12.47 -24.46
C GLY A 179 1.79 13.00 -23.56
N GLN A 180 0.65 13.40 -24.12
CA GLN A 180 -0.35 14.27 -23.47
C GLN A 180 -1.32 13.58 -22.49
N ASP A 181 -0.98 12.39 -21.99
CA ASP A 181 -1.81 11.64 -21.04
C ASP A 181 -1.64 12.07 -19.59
N LEU A 182 -2.62 11.75 -18.74
CA LEU A 182 -2.52 12.00 -17.30
C LEU A 182 -1.53 11.03 -16.66
N ASN A 183 -0.61 11.57 -15.85
CA ASN A 183 0.34 10.73 -15.14
C ASN A 183 -0.33 9.81 -14.11
N ILE A 184 0.42 8.81 -13.65
CA ILE A 184 -0.08 7.75 -12.78
C ILE A 184 -0.64 8.26 -11.43
N PHE A 185 -0.23 9.44 -10.95
CA PHE A 185 -0.75 9.97 -9.68
C PHE A 185 -2.21 10.40 -9.76
N TRP A 186 -2.70 10.83 -10.94
CA TRP A 186 -4.13 11.10 -11.12
C TRP A 186 -4.95 9.82 -11.00
N LEU A 187 -4.47 8.74 -11.64
CA LEU A 187 -5.07 7.42 -11.52
C LEU A 187 -5.08 6.95 -10.05
N LEU A 188 -3.93 7.02 -9.38
CA LEU A 188 -3.79 6.59 -7.98
C LEU A 188 -4.62 7.45 -7.02
N SER A 189 -4.85 8.74 -7.33
CA SER A 189 -5.72 9.61 -6.54
C SER A 189 -7.17 9.12 -6.60
N SER A 190 -7.69 8.85 -7.80
CA SER A 190 -9.02 8.27 -8.00
C SER A 190 -9.14 6.86 -7.40
N ALA A 191 -8.09 6.05 -7.54
CA ALA A 191 -8.08 4.70 -6.97
C ALA A 191 -8.08 4.74 -5.42
N LEU A 192 -7.38 5.70 -4.81
CA LEU A 192 -7.36 5.88 -3.36
C LEU A 192 -8.74 6.25 -2.83
N THR A 193 -9.47 7.17 -3.47
CA THR A 193 -10.80 7.58 -2.99
C THR A 193 -11.81 6.44 -3.07
N ILE A 194 -11.77 5.62 -4.14
CA ILE A 194 -12.60 4.41 -4.28
C ILE A 194 -12.21 3.36 -3.23
N ALA A 195 -10.92 3.15 -2.97
CA ALA A 195 -10.46 2.23 -1.94
C ALA A 195 -10.87 2.68 -0.52
N LEU A 196 -10.80 3.98 -0.23
CA LEU A 196 -11.30 4.57 1.02
C LEU A 196 -12.81 4.39 1.17
N ALA A 197 -13.58 4.58 0.09
CA ALA A 197 -15.01 4.32 0.06
C ALA A 197 -15.33 2.84 0.38
N ALA A 198 -14.61 1.92 -0.26
CA ALA A 198 -14.75 0.48 -0.05
C ALA A 198 -14.40 0.06 1.39
N HIS A 199 -13.44 0.74 2.04
CA HIS A 199 -13.02 0.44 3.41
C HIS A 199 -13.92 1.07 4.48
N HIS A 200 -14.16 2.38 4.40
CA HIS A 200 -14.83 3.13 5.47
C HIS A 200 -16.35 3.04 5.39
N ARG A 201 -16.93 2.92 4.19
CA ARG A 201 -18.39 2.78 3.96
C ARG A 201 -19.25 3.87 4.62
N THR A 202 -18.69 5.04 4.93
CA THR A 202 -19.45 6.20 5.43
C THR A 202 -19.98 7.02 4.25
N PRO A 203 -21.06 7.81 4.41
CA PRO A 203 -21.61 8.63 3.33
C PRO A 203 -20.57 9.55 2.68
N GLY A 204 -19.73 10.21 3.50
CA GLY A 204 -18.65 11.05 2.99
C GLY A 204 -17.59 10.27 2.20
N ALA A 205 -17.29 9.03 2.61
CA ALA A 205 -16.34 8.18 1.88
C ALA A 205 -16.94 7.70 0.56
N LEU A 206 -18.23 7.35 0.56
CA LEU A 206 -18.96 6.95 -0.65
C LEU A 206 -19.07 8.10 -1.65
N LEU A 207 -19.38 9.32 -1.18
CA LEU A 207 -19.39 10.51 -2.02
C LEU A 207 -18.00 10.78 -2.63
N LEU A 208 -16.95 10.73 -1.81
CA LEU A 208 -15.58 10.92 -2.27
C LEU A 208 -15.16 9.85 -3.28
N GLY A 209 -15.54 8.58 -3.06
CA GLY A 209 -15.32 7.50 -4.00
C GLY A 209 -16.11 7.65 -5.30
N ALA A 210 -17.35 8.11 -5.23
CA ALA A 210 -18.17 8.41 -6.41
C ALA A 210 -17.58 9.54 -7.26
N LEU A 211 -17.07 10.60 -6.62
CA LEU A 211 -16.33 11.66 -7.30
C LEU A 211 -15.05 11.12 -7.97
N GLY A 212 -14.29 10.27 -7.29
CA GLY A 212 -13.12 9.61 -7.87
C GLY A 212 -13.46 8.73 -9.07
N ALA A 213 -14.54 7.96 -8.99
CA ALA A 213 -15.03 7.13 -10.08
C ALA A 213 -15.52 7.98 -11.26
N ALA A 214 -16.26 9.05 -11.01
CA ALA A 214 -16.72 9.98 -12.04
C ALA A 214 -15.53 10.63 -12.78
N LEU A 215 -14.53 11.11 -12.06
CA LEU A 215 -13.30 11.64 -12.65
C LEU A 215 -12.58 10.58 -13.49
N ALA A 216 -12.47 9.35 -12.99
CA ALA A 216 -11.86 8.27 -13.76
C ALA A 216 -12.61 7.97 -15.06
N ILE A 217 -13.95 8.04 -15.06
CA ILE A 217 -14.79 7.83 -16.24
C ILE A 217 -14.63 8.98 -17.24
N VAL A 218 -14.64 10.23 -16.77
CA VAL A 218 -14.46 11.41 -17.62
C VAL A 218 -13.10 11.39 -18.32
N PHE A 219 -12.05 10.98 -17.59
CA PHE A 219 -10.68 10.92 -18.12
C PHE A 219 -10.26 9.50 -18.53
N HIS A 220 -11.21 8.65 -18.96
CA HIS A 220 -10.97 7.23 -19.23
C HIS A 220 -9.77 7.00 -20.17
N ASP A 221 -9.73 7.73 -21.28
CA ASP A 221 -8.73 7.56 -22.34
C ASP A 221 -7.37 8.16 -21.97
N GLN A 222 -7.32 9.15 -21.08
CA GLN A 222 -6.07 9.79 -20.65
C GLN A 222 -5.41 9.08 -19.47
N LEU A 223 -6.05 8.07 -18.88
CA LEU A 223 -5.51 7.29 -17.77
C LEU A 223 -4.75 6.08 -18.31
N GLY A 224 -3.46 5.95 -17.97
CA GLY A 224 -2.61 4.86 -18.50
C GLY A 224 -3.05 3.41 -18.21
N TYR A 225 -4.02 3.17 -17.31
CA TYR A 225 -4.66 1.86 -17.08
C TYR A 225 -6.19 1.93 -17.18
N HIS A 226 -6.70 3.00 -17.79
CA HIS A 226 -8.11 3.29 -17.97
C HIS A 226 -8.90 3.27 -16.65
N THR A 227 -10.22 3.31 -16.73
CA THR A 227 -11.11 3.23 -15.56
C THR A 227 -11.00 1.91 -14.82
N VAL A 228 -10.59 0.83 -15.48
CA VAL A 228 -10.42 -0.49 -14.83
C VAL A 228 -9.31 -0.43 -13.77
N GLY A 229 -8.23 0.30 -14.06
CA GLY A 229 -7.09 0.45 -13.17
C GLY A 229 -7.46 1.01 -11.79
N VAL A 230 -8.42 1.93 -11.71
CA VAL A 230 -8.79 2.58 -10.44
C VAL A 230 -9.53 1.66 -9.47
N LEU A 231 -10.08 0.54 -9.95
CA LEU A 231 -10.83 -0.41 -9.13
C LEU A 231 -9.92 -1.41 -8.39
N ILE A 232 -8.68 -1.58 -8.87
CA ILE A 232 -7.75 -2.61 -8.35
C ILE A 232 -7.46 -2.43 -6.86
N PRO A 233 -7.08 -1.24 -6.35
CA PRO A 233 -6.82 -1.08 -4.91
C PRO A 233 -8.05 -1.37 -4.05
N ALA A 234 -9.26 -1.03 -4.53
CA ALA A 234 -10.49 -1.32 -3.81
C ALA A 234 -10.76 -2.83 -3.71
N ALA A 235 -10.59 -3.57 -4.82
CA ALA A 235 -10.67 -5.03 -4.81
C ALA A 235 -9.65 -5.66 -3.85
N MET A 236 -8.41 -5.14 -3.85
CA MET A 236 -7.36 -5.60 -2.93
C MET A 236 -7.68 -5.26 -1.47
N VAL A 237 -8.26 -4.10 -1.17
CA VAL A 237 -8.76 -3.76 0.18
C VAL A 237 -9.81 -4.78 0.62
N LEU A 238 -10.76 -5.12 -0.25
CA LEU A 238 -11.79 -6.12 0.05
C LEU A 238 -11.18 -7.52 0.25
N ALA A 239 -10.14 -7.89 -0.50
CA ALA A 239 -9.40 -9.13 -0.28
C ALA A 239 -8.74 -9.17 1.11
N LEU A 240 -8.04 -8.10 1.51
CA LEU A 240 -7.36 -8.00 2.81
C LEU A 240 -8.33 -8.01 4.01
N ARG A 241 -9.58 -7.60 3.79
CA ARG A 241 -10.62 -7.51 4.83
C ARG A 241 -11.57 -8.70 4.87
N SER A 242 -11.58 -9.51 3.82
CA SER A 242 -12.40 -10.72 3.71
C SER A 242 -11.72 -11.94 4.35
N LYS A 243 -12.51 -12.99 4.64
CA LYS A 243 -12.03 -14.29 5.15
C LYS A 243 -12.59 -15.43 4.30
N GLY A 244 -11.94 -16.60 4.38
CA GLY A 244 -12.39 -17.81 3.67
C GLY A 244 -12.49 -17.62 2.16
N THR A 245 -13.51 -18.21 1.53
CA THR A 245 -13.75 -18.16 0.07
C THR A 245 -13.88 -16.74 -0.47
N ALA A 246 -14.47 -15.81 0.29
CA ALA A 246 -14.61 -14.42 -0.13
C ALA A 246 -13.26 -13.73 -0.32
N ARG A 247 -12.24 -14.04 0.49
CA ARG A 247 -10.88 -13.52 0.31
C ARG A 247 -10.32 -13.94 -1.05
N TRP A 248 -10.42 -15.22 -1.37
CA TRP A 248 -9.91 -15.77 -2.63
C TRP A 248 -10.65 -15.24 -3.85
N ALA A 249 -11.97 -15.01 -3.74
CA ALA A 249 -12.75 -14.35 -4.79
C ALA A 249 -12.21 -12.94 -5.08
N TRP A 250 -11.91 -12.14 -4.06
CA TRP A 250 -11.35 -10.80 -4.25
C TRP A 250 -9.88 -10.80 -4.70
N VAL A 251 -9.09 -11.80 -4.32
CA VAL A 251 -7.75 -12.01 -4.89
C VAL A 251 -7.86 -12.31 -6.39
N GLY A 252 -8.73 -13.25 -6.79
CA GLY A 252 -9.00 -13.56 -8.19
C GLY A 252 -9.53 -12.36 -8.98
N ALA A 253 -10.44 -11.58 -8.39
CA ALA A 253 -10.92 -10.33 -8.98
C ALA A 253 -9.78 -9.31 -9.17
N SER A 254 -8.85 -9.21 -8.22
CA SER A 254 -7.67 -8.34 -8.36
C SER A 254 -6.78 -8.79 -9.52
N CYS A 255 -6.53 -10.10 -9.67
CA CYS A 255 -5.79 -10.67 -10.79
C CYS A 255 -6.48 -10.40 -12.14
N ALA A 256 -7.79 -10.62 -12.21
CA ALA A 256 -8.58 -10.37 -13.41
C ALA A 256 -8.59 -8.89 -13.80
N LEU A 257 -8.80 -7.99 -12.83
CA LEU A 257 -8.76 -6.54 -13.07
C LEU A 257 -7.38 -6.08 -13.52
N CYS A 258 -6.30 -6.60 -12.93
CA CYS A 258 -4.93 -6.29 -13.37
C CYS A 258 -4.68 -6.78 -14.80
N CYS A 259 -5.11 -7.99 -15.15
CA CYS A 259 -5.00 -8.49 -16.52
C CYS A 259 -5.79 -7.61 -17.49
N LEU A 260 -7.07 -7.35 -17.21
CA LEU A 260 -7.94 -6.51 -18.03
C LEU A 260 -7.37 -5.09 -18.20
N ALA A 261 -6.97 -4.44 -17.11
CA ALA A 261 -6.38 -3.10 -17.17
C ALA A 261 -5.11 -3.06 -18.04
N ASN A 262 -4.32 -4.13 -18.08
CA ASN A 262 -3.15 -4.23 -18.95
C ASN A 262 -3.51 -4.54 -20.40
N MET A 263 -4.56 -5.33 -20.67
CA MET A 263 -5.02 -5.59 -22.04
C MET A 263 -5.58 -4.34 -22.72
N LEU A 264 -6.08 -3.37 -21.94
CA LEU A 264 -6.55 -2.09 -22.46
C LEU A 264 -5.41 -1.12 -22.81
N VAL A 265 -4.18 -1.39 -22.37
CA VAL A 265 -3.03 -0.53 -22.68
C VAL A 265 -2.66 -0.70 -24.16
N PRO A 266 -2.65 0.37 -24.97
CA PRO A 266 -2.46 0.27 -26.42
C PRO A 266 -1.17 -0.47 -26.81
N GLU A 267 -0.07 -0.27 -26.11
CA GLU A 267 1.20 -0.96 -26.39
C GLU A 267 1.08 -2.47 -26.18
N VAL A 268 0.28 -2.90 -25.21
CA VAL A 268 0.03 -4.33 -24.97
C VAL A 268 -0.86 -4.90 -26.07
N TRP A 269 -1.86 -4.14 -26.53
CA TRP A 269 -2.68 -4.52 -27.67
C TRP A 269 -1.85 -4.69 -28.95
N THR A 270 -0.89 -3.78 -29.20
CA THR A 270 0.02 -3.90 -30.36
C THR A 270 0.91 -5.15 -30.28
N VAL A 271 1.42 -5.50 -29.10
CA VAL A 271 2.21 -6.72 -28.90
C VAL A 271 1.32 -7.98 -29.00
N LEU A 272 0.04 -7.89 -28.59
CA LEU A 272 -0.91 -8.98 -28.73
C LEU A 272 -1.29 -9.23 -30.20
N LEU A 273 -1.47 -8.17 -30.98
CA LEU A 273 -1.76 -8.24 -32.42
C LEU A 273 -0.55 -8.64 -33.27
N SER A 274 0.68 -8.42 -32.80
CA SER A 274 1.88 -8.88 -33.51
C SER A 274 2.05 -10.41 -33.47
N GLY A 275 1.21 -11.13 -32.71
CA GLY A 275 1.29 -12.59 -32.58
C GLY A 275 2.51 -13.06 -31.80
N GLU A 276 3.23 -12.13 -31.16
CA GLU A 276 4.45 -12.44 -30.43
C GLU A 276 4.14 -13.05 -29.06
N ILE A 277 4.91 -14.08 -28.73
CA ILE A 277 4.90 -14.75 -27.42
C ILE A 277 5.06 -13.73 -26.25
N GLY A 278 5.69 -12.58 -26.50
CA GLY A 278 5.83 -11.49 -25.53
C GLY A 278 4.51 -10.99 -24.95
N ALA A 279 3.42 -10.96 -25.73
CA ALA A 279 2.11 -10.50 -25.26
C ALA A 279 1.53 -11.42 -24.18
N VAL A 280 1.71 -12.73 -24.38
CA VAL A 280 1.28 -13.76 -23.44
C VAL A 280 2.04 -13.58 -22.12
N PHE A 281 3.35 -13.34 -22.18
CA PHE A 281 4.14 -13.08 -20.97
C PHE A 281 3.70 -11.82 -20.23
N VAL A 282 3.34 -10.75 -20.94
CA VAL A 282 2.77 -9.54 -20.32
C VAL A 282 1.46 -9.83 -19.61
N ALA A 283 0.52 -10.52 -20.29
CA ALA A 283 -0.77 -10.88 -19.71
C ALA A 283 -0.62 -11.78 -18.47
N VAL A 284 0.25 -12.79 -18.56
CA VAL A 284 0.56 -13.72 -17.48
C VAL A 284 1.20 -12.97 -16.31
N ALA A 285 2.20 -12.13 -16.54
CA ALA A 285 2.85 -11.33 -15.50
C ALA A 285 1.84 -10.41 -14.79
N ALA A 286 1.01 -9.70 -15.56
CA ALA A 286 -0.04 -8.83 -15.02
C ALA A 286 -1.08 -9.58 -14.19
N PHE A 287 -1.50 -10.76 -14.64
CA PHE A 287 -2.48 -11.60 -13.93
C PHE A 287 -1.93 -12.14 -12.61
N PHE A 288 -0.69 -12.62 -12.59
CA PHE A 288 -0.09 -13.21 -11.38
C PHE A 288 0.49 -12.17 -10.40
N ALA A 289 0.69 -10.91 -10.82
CA ALA A 289 1.27 -9.88 -9.96
C ALA A 289 0.51 -9.65 -8.64
N PRO A 290 -0.84 -9.54 -8.60
CA PRO A 290 -1.57 -9.43 -7.34
C PRO A 290 -1.39 -10.65 -6.44
N ALA A 291 -1.47 -11.86 -7.00
CA ALA A 291 -1.31 -13.11 -6.25
C ALA A 291 0.09 -13.21 -5.63
N ALA A 292 1.13 -12.90 -6.40
CA ALA A 292 2.51 -12.84 -5.92
C ALA A 292 2.69 -11.77 -4.83
N GLY A 293 2.06 -10.61 -4.98
CA GLY A 293 2.06 -9.56 -3.97
C GLY A 293 1.38 -9.99 -2.67
N PHE A 294 0.18 -10.60 -2.75
CA PHE A 294 -0.53 -11.12 -1.57
C PHE A 294 0.26 -12.22 -0.87
N TRP A 295 0.89 -13.12 -1.64
CA TRP A 295 1.81 -14.12 -1.11
C TRP A 295 2.97 -13.44 -0.39
N LEU A 296 3.62 -12.45 -1.00
CA LEU A 296 4.73 -11.72 -0.39
C LEU A 296 4.32 -11.05 0.92
N VAL A 297 3.18 -10.35 0.98
CA VAL A 297 2.66 -9.75 2.23
C VAL A 297 2.42 -10.81 3.32
N SER A 298 2.09 -12.05 2.94
CA SER A 298 1.91 -13.15 3.89
C SER A 298 3.21 -13.78 4.38
N THR A 299 4.36 -13.49 3.74
CA THR A 299 5.67 -14.02 4.15
C THR A 299 6.23 -13.31 5.37
N LYS A 300 6.92 -14.08 6.23
CA LYS A 300 7.73 -13.53 7.31
C LYS A 300 9.07 -13.06 6.76
N LEU A 301 9.26 -11.76 6.66
CA LEU A 301 10.55 -11.18 6.33
C LEU A 301 11.31 -10.84 7.62
N THR A 302 12.41 -11.53 7.87
CA THR A 302 13.34 -11.23 8.99
C THR A 302 14.44 -10.25 8.59
N LEU A 303 14.54 -9.93 7.29
CA LEU A 303 15.54 -9.01 6.75
C LEU A 303 15.18 -7.55 7.06
N THR A 304 16.19 -6.78 7.44
CA THR A 304 16.06 -5.33 7.64
C THR A 304 16.12 -4.63 6.28
N ILE A 305 14.97 -4.18 5.78
CA ILE A 305 14.87 -3.45 4.51
C ILE A 305 14.86 -1.95 4.77
N LYS A 306 15.66 -1.19 4.00
CA LYS A 306 15.69 0.27 4.09
C LYS A 306 14.31 0.85 3.75
N PRO A 307 13.71 1.69 4.60
CA PRO A 307 12.34 2.12 4.41
C PRO A 307 12.17 3.09 3.23
N VAL A 308 11.16 2.84 2.40
CA VAL A 308 10.70 3.80 1.39
C VAL A 308 9.68 4.74 2.05
N GLY A 309 10.19 5.91 2.43
CA GLY A 309 9.44 6.96 3.11
C GLY A 309 8.81 7.96 2.13
N ARG A 310 8.77 9.24 2.53
CA ARG A 310 8.17 10.30 1.70
C ARG A 310 8.97 10.65 0.46
N TRP A 311 10.26 10.34 0.45
CA TRP A 311 11.11 10.56 -0.72
C TRP A 311 10.59 9.81 -1.97
N GLY A 312 9.83 8.72 -1.80
CA GLY A 312 9.23 7.99 -2.92
C GLY A 312 8.27 8.84 -3.77
N TYR A 313 7.60 9.84 -3.17
CA TYR A 313 6.77 10.77 -3.95
C TYR A 313 7.62 11.72 -4.80
N LEU A 314 8.74 12.20 -4.27
CA LEU A 314 9.67 13.08 -4.98
C LEU A 314 10.46 12.32 -6.05
N PHE A 315 10.73 11.03 -5.84
CA PHE A 315 11.40 10.17 -6.80
C PHE A 315 10.67 10.15 -8.15
N TYR A 316 9.33 10.20 -8.14
CA TYR A 316 8.54 10.16 -9.37
C TYR A 316 8.83 11.33 -10.35
N PRO A 317 8.61 12.61 -9.99
CA PRO A 317 8.95 13.72 -10.88
C PRO A 317 10.46 13.81 -11.18
N MET A 318 11.33 13.44 -10.23
CA MET A 318 12.78 13.51 -10.43
C MET A 318 13.27 12.52 -11.49
N HIS A 319 12.82 11.25 -11.46
CA HIS A 319 13.25 10.28 -12.47
C HIS A 319 12.63 10.59 -13.84
N LEU A 320 11.39 11.10 -13.90
CA LEU A 320 10.82 11.56 -15.17
C LEU A 320 11.60 12.73 -15.75
N GLY A 321 11.99 13.71 -14.93
CA GLY A 321 12.83 14.82 -15.37
C GLY A 321 14.19 14.35 -15.90
N LEU A 322 14.81 13.37 -15.23
CA LEU A 322 16.04 12.74 -15.72
C LEU A 322 15.83 12.03 -17.07
N LEU A 323 14.73 11.29 -17.23
CA LEU A 323 14.41 10.63 -18.49
C LEU A 323 14.16 11.62 -19.62
N ALA A 324 13.46 12.72 -19.35
CA ALA A 324 13.23 13.80 -20.31
C ALA A 324 14.56 14.39 -20.80
N LEU A 325 15.45 14.75 -19.86
CA LEU A 325 16.78 15.26 -20.20
C LEU A 325 17.59 14.28 -21.04
N LEU A 326 17.65 13.01 -20.63
CA LEU A 326 18.41 11.99 -21.36
C LEU A 326 17.85 11.73 -22.75
N ARG A 327 16.53 11.77 -22.92
CA ARG A 327 15.88 11.62 -24.22
C ARG A 327 16.26 12.77 -25.15
N ASP A 328 16.24 14.00 -24.66
CA ASP A 328 16.63 15.19 -25.43
C ASP A 328 18.10 15.15 -25.88
N PHE A 329 19.00 14.53 -25.11
CA PHE A 329 20.40 14.35 -25.51
C PHE A 329 20.65 13.16 -26.45
N SER A 330 19.72 12.21 -26.53
CA SER A 330 19.85 10.99 -27.34
C SER A 330 19.28 11.11 -28.76
N LEU A 331 18.55 12.20 -29.04
CA LEU A 331 18.01 12.57 -30.35
C LEU A 331 18.92 13.59 -31.04
#